data_AF-A0A963ITI9-F1
#
_entry.id   AF-A0A963ITI9-F1
#
_cell.length_a   1.000
_cell.length_b   1.000
_cell.length_c   1.000
_cell.angle_alpha   90.00
_cell.angle_beta   90.00
_cell.angle_gamma   90.00
#
_symmetry.space_group_name_H-M   'P 1'
#
loop_
_entity.id
_entity.type
_entity.pdbx_description
1 polymer ?
#
loop_
_entity_poly.entity_id
_entity_poly.type
_entity_poly.pdbx_seq_one_letter_code
_entity_poly.pdbx_strand_id
1 'polypeptide(L)'
;MQWTSDRNGGFSRSDPQRVYLPPIQDSLYGFEAINVEAQLRAPGSLLNWTRRMLAVRKTSSAFGRGTFTLLHPGNRKVLAYVREYGDDVILCVANVSRSAQPVELDLAGFRGRVPVEMMGRNAFPPVGELPYMLTLPGHAFYWFRLSTDTAAPEWYEQRLAPETLPVLVLFDGWSSLFRDHVVPWRIGMAEKLRAQFEKELAPGYVQRQRWFAAKGEHIDRVQIVEHARLEVGQRTWLLALADVLGPRETGRYFLPLALAWDDSEEERVRDMAAGALAKVRQQAAVGLMGDAMADDAFCHAVVGAIGASQVLKAGGGQLRFVPTRAFADLAPASPGELNPVKLLRLSSNSVALLGTRLFLKAYRRIREGINPELEIGRFLTDVVKFPHCVPVAGHVEYIDQAGTVSTLALLQAGVDNQGDAWTFAVDALVRSLQA
;
A
#
# COMPACT_ATOMS: atom_id res chain seq x y z
N MET A 1 13.30 -19.69 -42.65
CA MET A 1 11.82 -19.78 -42.55
C MET A 1 11.26 -19.57 -43.93
N GLN A 2 10.30 -20.39 -44.34
CA GLN A 2 9.64 -20.26 -45.65
C GLN A 2 8.82 -18.98 -45.68
N TRP A 3 8.67 -18.34 -46.84
CA TRP A 3 8.06 -17.01 -46.95
C TRP A 3 6.53 -17.06 -46.95
N THR A 4 5.95 -17.99 -47.72
CA THR A 4 4.50 -18.10 -47.96
C THR A 4 4.06 -19.56 -48.00
N SER A 5 2.75 -19.82 -47.98
CA SER A 5 2.16 -21.14 -48.24
C SER A 5 2.15 -21.53 -49.73
N ASP A 6 2.48 -20.59 -50.61
CA ASP A 6 2.56 -20.83 -52.06
C ASP A 6 3.73 -21.75 -52.46
N ARG A 7 3.75 -22.15 -53.73
CA ARG A 7 4.70 -23.09 -54.33
C ARG A 7 6.14 -22.86 -53.86
N ASN A 8 6.79 -23.97 -53.50
CA ASN A 8 8.15 -24.02 -52.96
C ASN A 8 8.38 -23.10 -51.73
N GLY A 9 7.35 -22.85 -50.93
CA GLY A 9 7.43 -21.99 -49.74
C GLY A 9 7.76 -20.53 -50.04
N GLY A 10 7.46 -20.07 -51.27
CA GLY A 10 7.76 -18.72 -51.74
C GLY A 10 9.21 -18.46 -52.14
N PHE A 11 10.09 -19.47 -52.16
CA PHE A 11 11.49 -19.30 -52.59
C PHE A 11 11.68 -19.31 -54.11
N SER A 12 10.80 -20.00 -54.86
CA SER A 12 10.92 -20.14 -56.30
C SER A 12 9.58 -20.50 -56.95
N ARG A 13 9.35 -20.04 -58.19
CA ARG A 13 8.19 -20.41 -59.00
C ARG A 13 8.40 -21.65 -59.88
N SER A 14 9.63 -22.20 -59.89
CA SER A 14 9.97 -23.40 -60.67
C SER A 14 9.12 -24.60 -60.30
N ASP A 15 9.03 -25.58 -61.21
CA ASP A 15 8.46 -26.89 -60.92
C ASP A 15 9.17 -27.50 -59.69
N PRO A 16 8.43 -28.00 -58.67
CA PRO A 16 9.02 -28.64 -57.49
C PRO A 16 10.06 -29.72 -57.80
N GLN A 17 9.91 -30.45 -58.91
CA GLN A 17 10.86 -31.50 -59.32
C GLN A 17 12.20 -30.95 -59.82
N ARG A 18 12.25 -29.66 -60.15
CA ARG A 18 13.44 -28.96 -60.67
C ARG A 18 14.18 -28.17 -59.59
N VAL A 19 13.69 -28.17 -58.36
CA VAL A 19 14.33 -27.46 -57.25
C VAL A 19 15.52 -28.28 -56.75
N TYR A 20 16.69 -27.66 -56.67
CA TYR A 20 17.92 -28.32 -56.20
C TYR A 20 17.80 -28.89 -54.78
N LEU A 21 17.08 -28.18 -53.90
CA LEU A 21 16.76 -28.64 -52.56
C LEU A 21 15.27 -28.43 -52.28
N PRO A 22 14.46 -29.49 -52.08
CA PRO A 22 13.05 -29.34 -51.80
C PRO A 22 12.83 -28.69 -50.42
N PRO A 23 11.78 -27.87 -50.26
CA PRO A 23 11.43 -27.31 -48.95
C PRO A 23 10.88 -28.40 -48.02
N ILE A 24 10.81 -28.10 -46.73
CA ILE A 24 10.13 -28.95 -45.75
C ILE A 24 8.64 -29.06 -46.13
N GLN A 25 8.14 -30.28 -46.28
CA GLN A 25 6.80 -30.61 -46.80
C GLN A 25 5.93 -31.41 -45.81
N ASP A 26 6.39 -31.64 -44.58
CA ASP A 26 5.59 -32.38 -43.60
C ASP A 26 4.43 -31.53 -43.04
N SER A 27 3.42 -32.20 -42.48
CA SER A 27 2.20 -31.54 -42.01
C SER A 27 2.40 -30.64 -40.78
N LEU A 28 3.52 -30.76 -40.05
CA LEU A 28 3.77 -30.06 -38.79
C LEU A 28 4.69 -28.85 -38.97
N TYR A 29 5.72 -28.97 -39.82
CA TYR A 29 6.75 -27.95 -40.08
C TYR A 29 6.82 -27.50 -41.55
N GLY A 30 5.93 -28.02 -42.40
CA GLY A 30 5.84 -27.64 -43.80
C GLY A 30 5.49 -26.17 -44.01
N PHE A 31 5.86 -25.63 -45.16
CA PHE A 31 5.66 -24.22 -45.50
C PHE A 31 4.18 -23.81 -45.56
N GLU A 32 3.27 -24.77 -45.72
CA GLU A 32 1.81 -24.53 -45.64
C GLU A 32 1.38 -24.14 -44.23
N ALA A 33 2.00 -24.74 -43.19
CA ALA A 33 1.69 -24.51 -41.79
C ALA A 33 2.57 -23.42 -41.15
N ILE A 34 3.89 -23.44 -41.42
CA ILE A 34 4.86 -22.53 -40.81
C ILE A 34 5.54 -21.71 -41.90
N ASN A 35 5.12 -20.46 -42.07
CA ASN A 35 5.74 -19.50 -42.98
C ASN A 35 5.67 -18.06 -42.44
N VAL A 36 6.44 -17.15 -43.02
CA VAL A 36 6.52 -15.74 -42.60
C VAL A 36 5.15 -15.06 -42.70
N GLU A 37 4.40 -15.27 -43.79
CA GLU A 37 3.08 -14.68 -43.97
C GLU A 37 2.10 -15.08 -42.85
N ALA A 38 2.02 -16.37 -42.53
CA ALA A 38 1.19 -16.90 -41.45
C ALA A 38 1.66 -16.41 -40.08
N GLN A 39 2.98 -16.40 -39.83
CA GLN A 39 3.53 -15.92 -38.57
C GLN A 39 3.36 -14.41 -38.38
N LEU A 40 3.39 -13.61 -39.45
CA LEU A 40 3.09 -12.17 -39.36
C LEU A 40 1.65 -11.92 -38.92
N ARG A 41 0.69 -12.72 -39.42
CA ARG A 41 -0.73 -12.62 -39.05
C ARG A 41 -1.03 -13.09 -37.64
N ALA A 42 -0.26 -14.04 -37.10
CA ALA A 42 -0.48 -14.59 -35.76
C ALA A 42 0.28 -13.78 -34.69
N PRO A 43 -0.40 -13.06 -33.77
CA PRO A 43 0.28 -12.21 -32.77
C PRO A 43 1.18 -12.99 -31.80
N GLY A 44 0.84 -14.24 -31.50
CA GLY A 44 1.60 -15.16 -30.65
C GLY A 44 2.73 -15.92 -31.35
N SER A 45 3.01 -15.65 -32.62
CA SER A 45 4.04 -16.37 -33.37
C SER A 45 5.44 -16.10 -32.84
N LEU A 46 6.35 -17.05 -33.10
CA LEU A 46 7.76 -16.88 -32.77
C LEU A 46 8.34 -15.63 -33.46
N LEU A 47 7.98 -15.37 -34.72
CA LEU A 47 8.41 -14.17 -35.43
C LEU A 47 7.97 -12.88 -34.72
N ASN A 48 6.69 -12.75 -34.36
CA ASN A 48 6.18 -11.57 -33.67
C ASN A 48 6.73 -11.46 -32.25
N TRP A 49 6.95 -12.58 -31.57
CA TRP A 49 7.67 -12.62 -30.30
C TRP A 49 9.12 -12.10 -30.44
N THR A 50 9.90 -12.62 -31.40
CA THR A 50 11.28 -12.18 -31.66
C THR A 50 11.34 -10.70 -32.04
N ARG A 51 10.41 -10.22 -32.88
CA ARG A 51 10.32 -8.79 -33.23
C ARG A 51 10.09 -7.91 -31.99
N ARG A 52 9.18 -8.30 -31.10
CA ARG A 52 8.95 -7.60 -29.82
C ARG A 52 10.20 -7.61 -28.95
N MET A 53 10.87 -8.76 -28.81
CA MET A 53 12.12 -8.87 -28.05
C MET A 53 13.24 -7.97 -28.59
N LEU A 54 13.38 -7.89 -29.92
CA LEU A 54 14.35 -6.99 -30.56
C LEU A 54 13.98 -5.53 -30.37
N ALA A 55 12.70 -5.18 -30.40
CA ALA A 55 12.23 -3.82 -30.14
C ALA A 55 12.57 -3.40 -28.70
N VAL A 56 12.26 -4.24 -27.70
CA VAL A 56 12.62 -4.01 -26.29
C VAL A 56 14.14 -3.91 -26.13
N ARG A 57 14.91 -4.81 -26.74
CA ARG A 57 16.38 -4.76 -26.68
C ARG A 57 16.93 -3.43 -27.21
N LYS A 58 16.32 -2.85 -28.24
CA LYS A 58 16.74 -1.58 -28.85
C LYS A 58 16.42 -0.36 -27.98
N THR A 59 15.59 -0.47 -26.94
CA THR A 59 15.28 0.66 -26.06
C THR A 59 16.40 0.97 -25.07
N SER A 60 17.42 0.12 -24.97
CA SER A 60 18.53 0.28 -24.03
C SER A 60 19.88 0.01 -24.69
N SER A 61 20.86 0.85 -24.38
CA SER A 61 22.24 0.66 -24.82
C SER A 61 22.99 -0.35 -23.94
N ALA A 62 22.55 -0.56 -22.70
CA ALA A 62 23.17 -1.48 -21.75
C ALA A 62 23.25 -2.92 -22.27
N PHE A 63 22.27 -3.40 -23.04
CA PHE A 63 22.30 -4.74 -23.62
C PHE A 63 23.47 -4.99 -24.60
N GLY A 64 23.90 -3.96 -25.32
CA GLY A 64 24.93 -4.05 -26.35
C GLY A 64 26.30 -3.57 -25.88
N ARG A 65 26.33 -2.46 -25.14
CA ARG A 65 27.55 -1.74 -24.76
C ARG A 65 27.84 -1.75 -23.27
N GLY A 66 26.88 -2.19 -22.45
CA GLY A 66 27.04 -2.20 -21.00
C GLY A 66 27.97 -3.29 -20.52
N THR A 67 28.58 -3.05 -19.35
CA THR A 67 29.35 -4.03 -18.58
C THR A 67 28.51 -5.26 -18.29
N PHE A 68 29.15 -6.37 -17.92
CA PHE A 68 28.46 -7.61 -17.56
C PHE A 68 28.93 -8.04 -16.17
N THR A 69 28.04 -7.94 -15.20
CA THR A 69 28.30 -8.33 -13.81
C THR A 69 27.40 -9.50 -13.46
N LEU A 70 27.99 -10.68 -13.28
CA LEU A 70 27.23 -11.88 -12.90
C LEU A 70 26.80 -11.79 -11.44
N LEU A 71 25.53 -12.08 -11.16
CA LEU A 71 25.05 -12.27 -9.80
C LEU A 71 25.13 -13.75 -9.44
N HIS A 72 25.40 -14.04 -8.17
CA HIS A 72 25.59 -15.40 -7.67
C HIS A 72 24.49 -15.80 -6.66
N PRO A 73 23.23 -15.94 -7.10
CA PRO A 73 22.15 -16.39 -6.21
C PRO A 73 22.40 -17.82 -5.72
N GLY A 74 21.89 -18.14 -4.52
CA GLY A 74 21.96 -19.49 -3.96
C GLY A 74 21.26 -20.55 -4.83
N ASN A 75 20.19 -20.15 -5.54
CA ASN A 75 19.51 -21.04 -6.48
C ASN A 75 20.19 -21.07 -7.84
N ARG A 76 21.01 -22.11 -8.07
CA ARG A 76 21.77 -22.34 -9.33
C ARG A 76 20.89 -22.60 -10.57
N LYS A 77 19.57 -22.78 -10.40
CA LYS A 77 18.63 -22.91 -11.53
C LYS A 77 18.20 -21.55 -12.08
N VAL A 78 18.64 -20.46 -11.47
CA VAL A 78 18.40 -19.10 -11.94
C VAL A 78 19.73 -18.47 -12.33
N LEU A 79 19.80 -18.01 -13.58
CA LEU A 79 20.89 -17.19 -14.08
C LEU A 79 20.51 -15.72 -13.92
N ALA A 80 21.27 -14.98 -13.12
CA ALA A 80 21.04 -13.56 -12.92
C ALA A 80 22.32 -12.75 -13.18
N TYR A 81 22.20 -11.61 -13.84
CA TYR A 81 23.32 -10.71 -14.12
C TYR A 81 22.81 -9.28 -14.35
N VAL A 82 23.69 -8.31 -14.16
CA VAL A 82 23.43 -6.89 -14.40
C VAL A 82 24.23 -6.42 -15.61
N ARG A 83 23.61 -5.57 -16.42
CA ARG A 83 24.24 -4.81 -17.51
C ARG A 83 24.19 -3.33 -17.19
N GLU A 84 25.33 -2.64 -17.22
CA GLU A 84 25.39 -1.21 -16.87
C GLU A 84 26.08 -0.41 -17.96
N TYR A 85 25.44 0.67 -18.41
CA TYR A 85 26.01 1.63 -19.35
C TYR A 85 25.62 3.06 -18.94
N GLY A 86 26.49 3.73 -18.19
CA GLY A 86 26.15 5.01 -17.56
C GLY A 86 25.01 4.82 -16.55
N ASP A 87 23.95 5.61 -16.68
CA ASP A 87 22.74 5.49 -15.82
C ASP A 87 21.78 4.38 -16.26
N ASP A 88 21.98 3.79 -17.44
CA ASP A 88 21.16 2.71 -17.99
C ASP A 88 21.60 1.36 -17.40
N VAL A 89 20.83 0.89 -16.41
CA VAL A 89 21.12 -0.33 -15.66
C VAL A 89 20.00 -1.34 -15.87
N ILE A 90 20.36 -2.54 -16.34
CA ILE A 90 19.43 -3.64 -16.59
C ILE A 90 19.80 -4.85 -15.75
N LEU A 91 18.88 -5.26 -14.88
CA LEU A 91 18.92 -6.56 -14.22
C LEU A 91 18.23 -7.61 -15.11
N CYS A 92 18.99 -8.63 -15.49
CA CYS A 92 18.50 -9.79 -16.25
C CYS A 92 18.40 -11.00 -15.32
N VAL A 93 17.24 -11.63 -15.25
CA VAL A 93 16.99 -12.81 -14.42
C VAL A 93 16.29 -13.87 -15.26
N ALA A 94 16.89 -15.04 -15.41
CA ALA A 94 16.36 -16.12 -16.25
C ALA A 94 16.31 -17.43 -15.47
N ASN A 95 15.13 -18.06 -15.45
CA ASN A 95 14.96 -19.42 -14.94
C ASN A 95 15.36 -20.41 -16.03
N VAL A 96 16.41 -21.20 -15.80
CA VAL A 96 16.87 -22.24 -16.73
C VAL A 96 16.21 -23.61 -16.46
N SER A 97 15.34 -23.70 -15.46
CA SER A 97 14.53 -24.89 -15.14
C SER A 97 13.16 -24.87 -15.83
N ARG A 98 12.59 -26.05 -16.04
CA ARG A 98 11.22 -26.25 -16.51
C ARG A 98 10.13 -25.98 -15.47
N SER A 99 10.51 -25.90 -14.19
CA SER A 99 9.60 -25.63 -13.08
C SER A 99 9.79 -24.23 -12.51
N ALA A 100 8.78 -23.70 -11.82
CA ALA A 100 8.89 -22.42 -11.14
C ALA A 100 10.05 -22.42 -10.13
N GLN A 101 10.82 -21.33 -10.09
CA GLN A 101 11.97 -21.18 -9.20
C GLN A 101 11.88 -19.88 -8.42
N PRO A 102 11.99 -19.91 -7.08
CA PRO A 102 12.26 -18.74 -6.28
C PRO A 102 13.75 -18.40 -6.32
N VAL A 103 14.08 -17.10 -6.20
CA VAL A 103 15.45 -16.62 -6.09
C VAL A 103 15.51 -15.39 -5.19
N GLU A 104 16.56 -15.32 -4.39
CA GLU A 104 16.98 -14.12 -3.67
C GLU A 104 18.19 -13.53 -4.39
N LEU A 105 18.14 -12.23 -4.70
CA LEU A 105 19.21 -11.51 -5.39
C LEU A 105 19.79 -10.45 -4.46
N ASP A 106 21.12 -10.48 -4.28
CA ASP A 106 21.82 -9.36 -3.66
C ASP A 106 21.89 -8.19 -4.65
N LEU A 107 21.14 -7.13 -4.35
CA LEU A 107 21.07 -5.90 -5.12
C LEU A 107 21.48 -4.69 -4.27
N ALA A 108 22.25 -4.87 -3.20
CA ALA A 108 22.59 -3.81 -2.26
C ALA A 108 23.16 -2.54 -2.94
N GLY A 109 23.95 -2.70 -4.01
CA GLY A 109 24.49 -1.60 -4.82
C GLY A 109 23.45 -0.76 -5.57
N PHE A 110 22.21 -1.22 -5.66
CA PHE A 110 21.09 -0.56 -6.36
C PHE A 110 19.98 -0.13 -5.42
N ARG A 111 20.25 -0.06 -4.11
CA ARG A 111 19.30 0.36 -3.08
C ARG A 111 18.58 1.66 -3.47
N GLY A 112 17.26 1.67 -3.30
CA GLY A 112 16.39 2.81 -3.63
C GLY A 112 15.96 2.87 -5.11
N ARG A 113 16.59 2.13 -6.02
CA ARG A 113 16.12 2.04 -7.41
C ARG A 113 14.85 1.20 -7.52
N VAL A 114 13.97 1.56 -8.44
CA VAL A 114 12.72 0.85 -8.75
C VAL A 114 12.93 -0.04 -9.98
N PRO A 115 12.84 -1.37 -9.86
CA PRO A 115 12.87 -2.26 -11.02
C PRO A 115 11.60 -2.09 -11.86
N VAL A 116 11.76 -1.84 -13.16
CA VAL A 116 10.64 -1.74 -14.12
C VAL A 116 10.79 -2.82 -15.18
N GLU A 117 9.83 -3.74 -15.26
CA GLU A 117 9.84 -4.85 -16.20
C GLU A 117 9.70 -4.32 -17.64
N MET A 118 10.63 -4.66 -18.52
CA MET A 118 10.78 -3.96 -19.80
C MET A 118 9.75 -4.36 -20.88
N MET A 119 9.07 -5.50 -20.75
CA MET A 119 8.02 -5.89 -21.71
C MET A 119 6.67 -5.22 -21.42
N GLY A 120 6.18 -5.35 -20.19
CA GLY A 120 4.91 -4.85 -19.70
C GLY A 120 4.97 -3.48 -19.02
N ARG A 121 6.18 -2.95 -18.76
CA ARG A 121 6.42 -1.65 -18.11
C ARG A 121 5.86 -1.52 -16.69
N ASN A 122 5.67 -2.66 -16.03
CA ASN A 122 5.19 -2.69 -14.66
C ASN A 122 6.34 -2.38 -13.69
N ALA A 123 6.11 -1.44 -12.77
CA ALA A 123 7.03 -1.17 -11.67
C ALA A 123 6.90 -2.26 -10.59
N PHE A 124 8.03 -2.62 -10.00
CA PHE A 124 8.13 -3.56 -8.89
C PHE A 124 8.56 -2.81 -7.61
N PRO A 125 8.42 -3.44 -6.43
CA PRO A 125 8.96 -2.90 -5.18
C PRO A 125 10.41 -2.38 -5.34
N PRO A 126 10.75 -1.19 -4.80
CA PRO A 126 12.11 -0.67 -4.84
C PRO A 126 13.07 -1.62 -4.13
N VAL A 127 14.32 -1.59 -4.55
CA VAL A 127 15.40 -2.37 -3.93
C VAL A 127 15.64 -1.86 -2.50
N GLY A 128 15.37 -2.72 -1.52
CA GLY A 128 15.53 -2.45 -0.09
C GLY A 128 16.85 -2.93 0.48
N GLU A 129 16.87 -3.18 1.80
CA GLU A 129 18.04 -3.73 2.51
C GLU A 129 18.10 -5.27 2.46
N LEU A 130 16.95 -5.92 2.37
CA LEU A 130 16.86 -7.38 2.28
C LEU A 130 17.15 -7.86 0.85
N PRO A 131 17.64 -9.11 0.68
CA PRO A 131 17.76 -9.73 -0.63
C PRO A 131 16.47 -9.63 -1.43
N TYR A 132 16.59 -9.27 -2.71
CA TYR A 132 15.45 -9.03 -3.57
C TYR A 132 14.85 -10.36 -4.03
N MET A 133 13.65 -10.66 -3.54
CA MET A 133 12.97 -11.93 -3.84
C MET A 133 12.18 -11.86 -5.15
N LEU A 134 12.37 -12.86 -6.00
CA LEU A 134 11.60 -13.07 -7.23
C LEU A 134 11.18 -14.54 -7.35
N THR A 135 10.03 -14.76 -7.99
CA THR A 135 9.61 -16.09 -8.44
C THR A 135 9.37 -16.04 -9.94
N LEU A 136 9.99 -16.98 -10.67
CA LEU A 136 9.88 -17.07 -12.11
C LEU A 136 9.23 -18.41 -12.50
N PRO A 137 8.22 -18.42 -13.39
CA PRO A 137 7.72 -19.64 -14.01
C PRO A 137 8.83 -20.41 -14.77
N GLY A 138 8.55 -21.66 -15.15
CA GLY A 138 9.49 -22.48 -15.92
C GLY A 138 9.92 -21.78 -17.22
N HIS A 139 11.24 -21.72 -17.47
CA HIS A 139 11.85 -21.07 -18.63
C HIS A 139 11.52 -19.57 -18.81
N ALA A 140 10.90 -18.94 -17.81
CA ALA A 140 10.61 -17.51 -17.83
C ALA A 140 11.85 -16.68 -17.51
N PHE A 141 11.81 -15.42 -17.92
CA PHE A 141 12.85 -14.45 -17.60
C PHE A 141 12.23 -13.06 -17.38
N TYR A 142 12.95 -12.22 -16.66
CA TYR A 142 12.67 -10.80 -16.52
C TYR A 142 13.88 -9.97 -16.98
N TRP A 143 13.57 -8.87 -17.67
CA TRP A 143 14.50 -7.76 -17.86
C TRP A 143 13.94 -6.56 -17.11
N PHE A 144 14.64 -6.14 -16.06
CA PHE A 144 14.27 -4.99 -15.27
C PHE A 144 15.21 -3.83 -15.57
N ARG A 145 14.67 -2.68 -15.95
CA ARG A 145 15.41 -1.43 -15.87
C ARG A 145 15.41 -0.96 -14.41
N LEU A 146 16.59 -0.79 -13.80
CA LEU A 146 16.71 -0.27 -12.44
C LEU A 146 16.68 1.26 -12.46
N SER A 147 15.48 1.80 -12.35
CA SER A 147 15.15 3.22 -12.52
C SER A 147 15.34 4.04 -11.24
N THR A 148 15.80 5.27 -11.38
CA THR A 148 15.84 6.29 -10.32
C THR A 148 14.68 7.30 -10.41
N ASP A 149 13.98 7.30 -11.54
CA ASP A 149 12.97 8.28 -11.94
C ASP A 149 11.52 7.74 -11.92
N THR A 150 11.34 6.44 -11.67
CA THR A 150 10.03 5.80 -11.57
C THR A 150 9.61 5.73 -10.11
N ALA A 151 8.38 6.13 -9.80
CA ALA A 151 7.81 5.94 -8.46
C ALA A 151 7.60 4.45 -8.16
N ALA A 152 7.71 4.07 -6.88
CA ALA A 152 7.34 2.74 -6.43
C ALA A 152 5.84 2.47 -6.73
N PRO A 153 5.44 1.19 -6.90
CA PRO A 153 4.04 0.84 -7.11
C PRO A 153 3.16 1.40 -5.98
N GLU A 154 1.95 1.84 -6.32
CA GLU A 154 1.06 2.48 -5.33
C GLU A 154 0.68 1.56 -4.16
N TRP A 155 0.76 0.25 -4.34
CA TRP A 155 0.49 -0.75 -3.31
C TRP A 155 1.72 -1.10 -2.46
N TYR A 156 2.92 -0.65 -2.84
CA TYR A 156 4.16 -0.94 -2.11
C TYR A 156 4.27 -0.09 -0.85
N GLU A 157 4.70 -0.73 0.25
CA GLU A 157 4.93 -0.08 1.54
C GLU A 157 6.30 -0.43 2.06
N GLN A 158 7.09 0.59 2.41
CA GLN A 158 8.34 0.39 3.12
C GLN A 158 8.03 0.13 4.60
N ARG A 159 8.06 -1.15 5.00
CA ARG A 159 7.88 -1.57 6.39
C ARG A 159 9.24 -1.59 7.10
N LEU A 160 9.31 -0.97 8.27
CA LEU A 160 10.43 -1.18 9.19
C LEU A 160 10.24 -2.54 9.86
N ALA A 161 11.32 -3.33 9.94
CA ALA A 161 11.30 -4.53 10.75
C ALA A 161 11.06 -4.11 12.22
N PRO A 162 10.26 -4.86 13.01
CA PRO A 162 9.98 -4.53 14.41
C PRO A 162 11.26 -4.31 15.25
N GLU A 163 12.36 -4.95 14.88
CA GLU A 163 13.68 -4.82 15.53
C GLU A 163 14.31 -3.43 15.40
N THR A 164 13.92 -2.68 14.37
CA THR A 164 14.42 -1.32 14.10
C THR A 164 13.54 -0.22 14.69
N LEU A 165 12.40 -0.58 15.33
CA LEU A 165 11.51 0.40 15.95
C LEU A 165 12.15 0.99 17.22
N PRO A 166 12.06 2.31 17.42
CA PRO A 166 12.50 2.94 18.66
C PRO A 166 11.66 2.43 19.84
N VAL A 167 12.26 2.42 21.04
CA VAL A 167 11.62 1.96 22.27
C VAL A 167 11.21 3.16 23.12
N LEU A 168 9.95 3.19 23.55
CA LEU A 168 9.40 4.17 24.49
C LEU A 168 9.05 3.48 25.81
N VAL A 169 9.63 3.95 26.92
CA VAL A 169 9.39 3.37 28.25
C VAL A 169 8.25 4.12 28.94
N LEU A 170 7.09 3.48 29.03
CA LEU A 170 5.91 3.97 29.72
C LEU A 170 5.95 3.53 31.18
N PHE A 171 5.54 4.41 32.10
CA PHE A 171 5.48 4.09 33.54
C PHE A 171 4.05 3.95 34.06
N ASP A 172 3.07 4.39 33.28
CA ASP A 172 1.64 4.30 33.58
C ASP A 172 0.80 4.48 32.30
N GLY A 173 0.95 3.55 31.33
CA GLY A 173 0.20 3.55 30.08
C GLY A 173 0.19 4.91 29.36
N TRP A 174 -0.97 5.34 28.89
CA TRP A 174 -1.16 6.64 28.25
C TRP A 174 -0.93 7.84 29.19
N SER A 175 -1.18 7.70 30.50
CA SER A 175 -0.95 8.77 31.48
C SER A 175 0.51 9.21 31.51
N SER A 176 1.43 8.32 31.14
CA SER A 176 2.86 8.63 31.02
C SER A 176 3.18 9.83 30.12
N LEU A 177 2.30 10.18 29.17
CA LEU A 177 2.50 11.27 28.21
C LEU A 177 1.90 12.62 28.63
N PHE A 178 1.19 12.68 29.77
CA PHE A 178 0.41 13.84 30.16
C PHE A 178 0.65 14.23 31.62
N ARG A 179 1.23 15.41 31.83
CA ARG A 179 1.58 15.93 33.16
C ARG A 179 0.40 15.99 34.13
N ASP A 180 -0.80 16.30 33.65
CA ASP A 180 -1.98 16.51 34.50
C ASP A 180 -2.64 15.19 34.94
N HIS A 181 -2.15 14.06 34.43
CA HIS A 181 -2.65 12.72 34.73
C HIS A 181 -1.67 11.90 35.59
N VAL A 182 -0.61 12.53 36.12
CA VAL A 182 0.40 11.86 36.93
C VAL A 182 0.61 12.56 38.27
N VAL A 183 1.04 11.79 39.26
CA VAL A 183 1.44 12.30 40.58
C VAL A 183 2.57 13.34 40.48
N PRO A 184 2.64 14.34 41.39
CA PRO A 184 3.55 15.48 41.26
C PRO A 184 5.02 15.15 40.99
N TRP A 185 5.56 14.12 41.65
CA TRP A 185 6.96 13.70 41.50
C TRP A 185 7.26 13.00 40.16
N ARG A 186 6.24 12.64 39.37
CA ARG A 186 6.39 12.08 38.02
C ARG A 186 6.19 13.10 36.90
N ILE A 187 5.82 14.34 37.20
CA ILE A 187 5.54 15.39 36.19
C ILE A 187 6.74 15.58 35.26
N GLY A 188 7.95 15.76 35.79
CA GLY A 188 9.14 15.97 34.96
C GLY A 188 9.46 14.77 34.06
N MET A 189 9.14 13.55 34.52
CA MET A 189 9.28 12.34 33.69
C MET A 189 8.23 12.31 32.57
N ALA A 190 6.98 12.68 32.85
CA ALA A 190 5.92 12.76 31.86
C ALA A 190 6.22 13.82 30.78
N GLU A 191 6.69 15.00 31.17
CA GLU A 191 7.09 16.07 30.26
C GLU A 191 8.25 15.64 29.34
N LYS A 192 9.27 14.97 29.90
CA LYS A 192 10.40 14.44 29.12
C LYS A 192 9.94 13.37 28.14
N LEU A 193 9.08 12.44 28.58
CA LEU A 193 8.56 11.37 27.74
C LEU A 193 7.67 11.91 26.61
N ARG A 194 6.84 12.91 26.92
CA ARG A 194 6.04 13.63 25.94
C ARG A 194 6.92 14.35 24.92
N ALA A 195 7.97 15.04 25.36
CA ALA A 195 8.91 15.70 24.47
C ALA A 195 9.64 14.71 23.55
N GLN A 196 10.05 13.55 24.09
CA GLN A 196 10.64 12.46 23.29
C GLN A 196 9.66 11.96 22.22
N PHE A 197 8.39 11.70 22.59
CA PHE A 197 7.37 11.30 21.63
C PHE A 197 7.19 12.34 20.52
N GLU A 198 7.00 13.61 20.87
CA GLU A 198 6.69 14.69 19.92
C GLU A 198 7.86 15.12 19.02
N LYS A 199 9.11 15.00 19.50
CA LYS A 199 10.30 15.47 18.78
C LYS A 199 11.09 14.37 18.09
N GLU A 200 11.05 13.15 18.61
CA GLU A 200 11.91 12.06 18.11
C GLU A 200 11.10 10.96 17.44
N LEU A 201 9.97 10.54 18.04
CA LEU A 201 9.22 9.36 17.57
C LEU A 201 8.16 9.69 16.51
N ALA A 202 7.24 10.58 16.86
CA ALA A 202 6.10 10.92 16.02
C ALA A 202 6.50 11.55 14.67
N PRO A 203 7.50 12.46 14.56
CA PRO A 203 7.94 13.00 13.28
C PRO A 203 8.33 11.91 12.27
N GLY A 204 9.19 10.97 12.68
CA GLY A 204 9.63 9.88 11.81
C GLY A 204 8.47 8.96 11.41
N TYR A 205 7.54 8.70 12.33
CA TYR A 205 6.33 7.93 12.02
C TYR A 205 5.46 8.61 10.97
N VAL A 206 5.12 9.89 11.15
CA VAL A 206 4.25 10.68 10.25
C VAL A 206 4.85 10.78 8.85
N GLN A 207 6.15 11.08 8.72
CA GLN A 207 6.84 11.17 7.42
C GLN A 207 6.68 9.91 6.57
N ARG A 208 6.68 8.74 7.20
CA ARG A 208 6.56 7.44 6.52
C ARG A 208 5.13 7.15 6.07
N GLN A 209 4.10 7.75 6.69
CA GLN A 209 2.71 7.43 6.40
C GLN A 209 2.26 7.94 5.03
N ARG A 210 1.63 7.09 4.21
CA ARG A 210 1.12 7.46 2.86
C ARG A 210 0.26 8.73 2.87
N TRP A 211 -0.54 8.91 3.91
CA TRP A 211 -1.45 10.04 4.05
C TRP A 211 -0.78 11.39 4.32
N PHE A 212 0.52 11.40 4.67
CA PHE A 212 1.29 12.63 4.82
C PHE A 212 1.75 13.14 3.45
N ALA A 213 1.38 14.38 3.10
CA ALA A 213 1.51 14.91 1.75
C ALA A 213 2.93 15.38 1.40
N ALA A 214 3.63 16.07 2.31
CA ALA A 214 5.00 16.56 2.07
C ALA A 214 6.06 15.46 2.22
N LYS A 215 6.03 14.49 1.31
CA LYS A 215 7.02 13.41 1.27
C LYS A 215 8.45 13.94 1.12
N GLY A 216 9.35 13.44 1.96
CA GLY A 216 10.76 13.82 1.95
C GLY A 216 11.09 15.11 2.72
N GLU A 217 10.10 15.82 3.26
CA GLU A 217 10.34 17.00 4.09
C GLU A 217 10.63 16.65 5.55
N HIS A 218 11.51 17.43 6.19
CA HIS A 218 11.78 17.32 7.62
C HIS A 218 10.60 17.85 8.44
N ILE A 219 10.18 17.10 9.45
CA ILE A 219 9.18 17.53 10.44
C ILE A 219 9.96 17.89 11.71
N ASP A 220 9.87 19.15 12.14
CA ASP A 220 10.57 19.64 13.33
C ASP A 220 9.93 19.09 14.62
N ARG A 221 8.60 18.99 14.64
CA ARG A 221 7.84 18.48 15.79
C ARG A 221 6.44 18.03 15.39
N VAL A 222 5.93 16.99 16.05
CA VAL A 222 4.51 16.62 16.03
C VAL A 222 3.96 16.86 17.42
N GLN A 223 3.34 18.01 17.64
CA GLN A 223 2.86 18.44 18.95
C GLN A 223 1.42 17.98 19.16
N ILE A 224 1.16 17.11 20.14
CA ILE A 224 -0.22 16.78 20.53
C ILE A 224 -0.82 18.02 21.19
N VAL A 225 -1.86 18.57 20.58
CA VAL A 225 -2.56 19.77 21.06
C VAL A 225 -3.80 19.40 21.85
N GLU A 226 -4.47 18.31 21.45
CA GLU A 226 -5.65 17.80 22.12
C GLU A 226 -5.66 16.29 22.16
N HIS A 227 -6.34 15.75 23.17
CA HIS A 227 -6.52 14.31 23.28
C HIS A 227 -7.76 13.95 24.10
N ALA A 228 -8.30 12.77 23.82
CA ALA A 228 -9.26 12.07 24.67
C ALA A 228 -8.89 10.58 24.75
N ARG A 229 -9.45 9.88 25.73
CA ARG A 229 -9.31 8.43 25.88
C ARG A 229 -10.64 7.75 25.60
N LEU A 230 -10.62 6.79 24.68
CA LEU A 230 -11.72 5.87 24.48
C LEU A 230 -11.42 4.60 25.27
N GLU A 231 -12.34 4.20 26.15
CA GLU A 231 -12.15 3.08 27.07
C GLU A 231 -13.30 2.08 26.91
N VAL A 232 -12.94 0.82 26.66
CA VAL A 232 -13.90 -0.30 26.59
C VAL A 232 -13.30 -1.50 27.31
N GLY A 233 -13.90 -1.89 28.43
CA GLY A 233 -13.36 -2.93 29.30
C GLY A 233 -11.99 -2.53 29.87
N GLN A 234 -10.96 -3.34 29.64
CA GLN A 234 -9.58 -3.04 30.03
C GLN A 234 -8.75 -2.34 28.93
N ARG A 235 -9.35 -2.10 27.76
CA ARG A 235 -8.65 -1.50 26.62
C ARG A 235 -8.85 0.01 26.62
N THR A 236 -7.76 0.72 26.31
CA THR A 236 -7.74 2.18 26.23
C THR A 236 -7.00 2.62 24.98
N TRP A 237 -7.63 3.50 24.21
CA TRP A 237 -7.04 4.13 23.02
C TRP A 237 -6.91 5.63 23.22
N LEU A 238 -5.85 6.19 22.65
CA LEU A 238 -5.62 7.63 22.68
C LEU A 238 -6.10 8.25 21.37
N LEU A 239 -7.09 9.12 21.44
CA LEU A 239 -7.58 9.90 20.30
C LEU A 239 -6.88 11.26 20.31
N ALA A 240 -5.73 11.37 19.66
CA ALA A 240 -4.93 12.60 19.68
C ALA A 240 -5.17 13.47 18.43
N LEU A 241 -5.29 14.78 18.65
CA LEU A 241 -5.09 15.80 17.61
C LEU A 241 -3.71 16.40 17.81
N ALA A 242 -2.90 16.40 16.75
CA ALA A 242 -1.53 16.87 16.80
C ALA A 242 -1.24 17.84 15.66
N ASP A 243 -0.61 18.97 15.99
CA ASP A 243 -0.09 19.90 15.01
C ASP A 243 1.28 19.39 14.55
N VAL A 244 1.38 19.08 13.26
CA VAL A 244 2.62 18.74 12.58
C VAL A 244 3.27 20.05 12.17
N LEU A 245 4.48 20.30 12.68
CA LEU A 245 5.24 21.51 12.50
C LEU A 245 6.49 21.22 11.67
N GLY A 246 6.60 21.86 10.52
CA GLY A 246 7.78 21.81 9.67
C GLY A 246 7.94 23.11 8.85
N PRO A 247 9.06 23.27 8.13
CA PRO A 247 9.40 24.52 7.46
C PRO A 247 8.47 24.89 6.29
N ARG A 248 7.76 23.91 5.70
CA ARG A 248 6.88 24.11 4.53
C ARG A 248 5.49 23.54 4.71
N GLU A 249 5.35 22.44 5.45
CA GLU A 249 4.05 21.90 5.83
C GLU A 249 3.77 22.12 7.33
N THR A 250 2.70 22.85 7.61
CA THR A 250 2.06 22.90 8.93
C THR A 250 0.60 22.49 8.81
N GLY A 251 0.10 21.75 9.79
CA GLY A 251 -1.30 21.35 9.81
C GLY A 251 -1.66 20.49 11.01
N ARG A 252 -2.95 20.47 11.31
CA ARG A 252 -3.52 19.62 12.35
C ARG A 252 -3.84 18.24 11.80
N TYR A 253 -3.43 17.21 12.55
CA TYR A 253 -3.61 15.82 12.18
C TYR A 253 -4.31 15.03 13.28
N PHE A 254 -5.17 14.09 12.91
CA PHE A 254 -5.79 13.14 13.83
C PHE A 254 -5.01 11.81 13.85
N LEU A 255 -4.55 11.46 15.05
CA LEU A 255 -3.68 10.33 15.34
C LEU A 255 -4.34 9.47 16.44
N PRO A 256 -5.31 8.61 16.09
CA PRO A 256 -5.76 7.57 17.00
C PRO A 256 -4.63 6.54 17.20
N LEU A 257 -4.26 6.30 18.46
CA LEU A 257 -3.15 5.41 18.83
C LEU A 257 -3.62 4.31 19.79
N ALA A 258 -3.04 3.13 19.60
CA ALA A 258 -3.30 1.93 20.39
C ALA A 258 -2.00 1.44 21.07
N LEU A 259 -2.16 0.79 22.23
CA LEU A 259 -1.14 -0.01 22.89
C LEU A 259 -1.59 -1.47 22.87
N ALA A 260 -0.71 -2.36 22.38
CA ALA A 260 -0.89 -3.81 22.43
C ALA A 260 0.32 -4.44 23.14
N TRP A 261 0.10 -5.42 24.02
CA TRP A 261 1.15 -6.01 24.87
C TRP A 261 1.43 -7.47 24.47
N ASP A 262 2.71 -7.83 24.28
CA ASP A 262 3.14 -9.12 23.72
C ASP A 262 2.61 -10.32 24.55
N ASP A 263 2.76 -10.28 25.88
CA ASP A 263 2.47 -11.41 26.76
C ASP A 263 0.99 -11.85 26.79
N SER A 264 0.07 -11.00 26.33
CA SER A 264 -1.38 -11.25 26.39
C SER A 264 -2.15 -10.98 25.10
N GLU A 265 -1.52 -10.36 24.10
CA GLU A 265 -2.19 -9.86 22.89
C GLU A 265 -1.36 -10.08 21.60
N GLU A 266 -0.67 -11.23 21.46
CA GLU A 266 0.20 -11.53 20.30
C GLU A 266 -0.47 -11.31 18.93
N GLU A 267 -1.74 -11.69 18.77
CA GLU A 267 -2.49 -11.50 17.53
C GLU A 267 -2.70 -10.01 17.23
N ARG A 268 -3.10 -9.23 18.24
CA ARG A 268 -3.28 -7.77 18.12
C ARG A 268 -1.97 -7.05 17.80
N VAL A 269 -0.86 -7.49 18.40
CA VAL A 269 0.49 -6.97 18.08
C VAL A 269 0.82 -7.24 16.61
N ARG A 270 0.51 -8.43 16.11
CA ARG A 270 0.73 -8.81 14.70
C ARG A 270 -0.09 -7.93 13.75
N ASP A 271 -1.37 -7.71 14.05
CA ASP A 271 -2.27 -6.91 13.22
C ASP A 271 -1.84 -5.43 13.18
N MET A 272 -1.44 -4.90 14.34
CA MET A 272 -0.95 -3.53 14.46
C MET A 272 0.47 -3.32 13.91
N ALA A 273 1.25 -4.38 13.63
CA ALA A 273 2.65 -4.27 13.20
C ALA A 273 2.82 -3.41 11.95
N ALA A 274 1.87 -3.46 11.02
CA ALA A 274 1.90 -2.66 9.79
C ALA A 274 1.68 -1.15 10.03
N GLY A 275 1.15 -0.77 11.19
CA GLY A 275 0.90 0.62 11.62
C GLY A 275 1.78 1.05 12.80
N ALA A 276 2.84 0.30 13.09
CA ALA A 276 3.69 0.51 14.26
C ALA A 276 4.39 1.89 14.27
N LEU A 277 4.36 2.53 15.42
CA LEU A 277 5.06 3.78 15.73
C LEU A 277 6.33 3.50 16.53
N ALA A 278 6.22 2.74 17.61
CA ALA A 278 7.32 2.41 18.51
C ALA A 278 7.06 1.09 19.25
N LYS A 279 8.14 0.43 19.68
CA LYS A 279 8.03 -0.56 20.76
C LYS A 279 7.77 0.16 22.06
N VAL A 280 6.94 -0.41 22.91
CA VAL A 280 6.68 0.12 24.25
C VAL A 280 7.11 -0.86 25.31
N ARG A 281 7.53 -0.33 26.45
CA ARG A 281 7.84 -1.13 27.62
C ARG A 281 7.20 -0.50 28.84
N GLN A 282 6.53 -1.31 29.65
CA GLN A 282 6.04 -0.92 30.97
C GLN A 282 6.41 -2.01 31.97
N GLN A 283 7.33 -1.69 32.88
CA GLN A 283 7.90 -2.65 33.82
C GLN A 283 8.52 -3.87 33.07
N ALA A 284 7.98 -5.06 33.30
CA ALA A 284 8.38 -6.30 32.62
C ALA A 284 7.67 -6.51 31.27
N ALA A 285 6.51 -5.87 31.06
CA ALA A 285 5.72 -6.03 29.84
C ALA A 285 6.34 -5.25 28.68
N VAL A 286 6.44 -5.92 27.53
CA VAL A 286 6.84 -5.33 26.25
C VAL A 286 5.64 -5.37 25.31
N GLY A 287 5.58 -4.42 24.39
CA GLY A 287 4.50 -4.35 23.41
C GLY A 287 4.77 -3.38 22.29
N LEU A 288 3.70 -2.99 21.62
CA LEU A 288 3.69 -2.12 20.45
C LEU A 288 2.75 -0.92 20.65
N MET A 289 3.24 0.27 20.32
CA MET A 289 2.41 1.45 20.07
C MET A 289 2.27 1.63 18.57
N GLY A 290 1.04 1.82 18.09
CA GLY A 290 0.77 2.00 16.67
C GLY A 290 -0.56 2.69 16.39
N ASP A 291 -0.85 2.82 15.11
CA ASP A 291 -2.11 3.36 14.60
C ASP A 291 -3.30 2.51 15.05
N ALA A 292 -4.25 3.10 15.77
CA ALA A 292 -5.42 2.36 16.24
C ALA A 292 -6.36 1.94 15.10
N MET A 293 -6.25 2.55 13.92
CA MET A 293 -7.02 2.10 12.74
C MET A 293 -6.63 0.69 12.27
N ALA A 294 -5.47 0.17 12.70
CA ALA A 294 -5.04 -1.21 12.46
C ALA A 294 -5.46 -2.17 13.59
N ASP A 295 -6.19 -1.70 14.59
CA ASP A 295 -6.67 -2.49 15.73
C ASP A 295 -8.18 -2.75 15.59
N ASP A 296 -8.55 -4.01 15.40
CA ASP A 296 -9.94 -4.45 15.22
C ASP A 296 -10.83 -3.99 16.38
N ALA A 297 -10.30 -4.11 17.61
CA ALA A 297 -11.04 -3.74 18.81
C ALA A 297 -11.29 -2.23 18.90
N PHE A 298 -10.38 -1.40 18.38
CA PHE A 298 -10.59 0.03 18.27
C PHE A 298 -11.72 0.35 17.29
N CYS A 299 -11.69 -0.27 16.10
CA CYS A 299 -12.69 -0.03 15.07
C CYS A 299 -14.09 -0.40 15.57
N HIS A 300 -14.21 -1.51 16.32
CA HIS A 300 -15.46 -1.91 16.98
C HIS A 300 -15.88 -0.92 18.07
N ALA A 301 -14.93 -0.45 18.88
CA ALA A 301 -15.21 0.53 19.94
C ALA A 301 -15.74 1.85 19.36
N VAL A 302 -15.21 2.31 18.22
CA VAL A 302 -15.72 3.51 17.54
C VAL A 302 -17.14 3.31 17.04
N VAL A 303 -17.47 2.18 16.42
CA VAL A 303 -18.84 1.88 15.96
C VAL A 303 -19.82 1.82 17.15
N GLY A 304 -19.42 1.16 18.25
CA GLY A 304 -20.20 1.11 19.47
C GLY A 304 -20.42 2.49 20.10
N ALA A 305 -19.38 3.32 20.16
CA ALA A 305 -19.44 4.68 20.68
C ALA A 305 -20.36 5.58 19.83
N ILE A 306 -20.36 5.42 18.50
CA ILE A 306 -21.31 6.08 17.58
C ILE A 306 -22.74 5.65 17.91
N GLY A 307 -23.01 4.35 18.02
CA GLY A 307 -24.35 3.86 18.36
C GLY A 307 -24.84 4.35 19.72
N ALA A 308 -23.94 4.48 20.70
CA ALA A 308 -24.23 4.98 22.04
C ALA A 308 -24.30 6.52 22.15
N SER A 309 -24.05 7.26 21.06
CA SER A 309 -23.94 8.72 21.06
C SER A 309 -22.98 9.26 22.13
N GLN A 310 -21.83 8.58 22.31
CA GLN A 310 -20.90 8.87 23.40
C GLN A 310 -20.26 10.25 23.26
N VAL A 311 -19.98 10.90 24.39
CA VAL A 311 -19.22 12.15 24.47
C VAL A 311 -18.02 11.95 25.38
N LEU A 312 -16.82 12.22 24.85
CA LEU A 312 -15.57 12.16 25.61
C LEU A 312 -15.06 13.57 25.87
N LYS A 313 -14.64 13.85 27.11
CA LYS A 313 -13.97 15.12 27.43
C LYS A 313 -12.56 15.12 26.85
N ALA A 314 -12.19 16.23 26.23
CA ALA A 314 -10.82 16.55 25.84
C ALA A 314 -10.34 17.77 26.65
N GLY A 315 -9.04 18.06 26.67
CA GLY A 315 -8.47 19.12 27.50
C GLY A 315 -9.09 20.50 27.22
N GLY A 316 -9.28 20.85 25.96
CA GLY A 316 -9.87 22.12 25.49
C GLY A 316 -11.15 21.94 24.67
N GLY A 317 -11.89 20.85 24.87
CA GLY A 317 -13.14 20.60 24.15
C GLY A 317 -13.78 19.25 24.47
N GLN A 318 -14.50 18.69 23.49
CA GLN A 318 -15.12 17.37 23.59
C GLN A 318 -15.09 16.66 22.24
N LEU A 319 -14.92 15.33 22.27
CA LEU A 319 -15.14 14.47 21.12
C LEU A 319 -16.55 13.89 21.23
N ARG A 320 -17.33 14.00 20.15
CA ARG A 320 -18.68 13.44 20.05
C ARG A 320 -18.73 12.36 18.99
N PHE A 321 -19.35 11.25 19.35
CA PHE A 321 -19.66 10.16 18.45
C PHE A 321 -21.15 10.29 18.13
N VAL A 322 -21.49 10.47 16.86
CA VAL A 322 -22.83 10.90 16.45
C VAL A 322 -23.39 9.91 15.42
N PRO A 323 -24.46 9.17 15.75
CA PRO A 323 -25.14 8.33 14.79
C PRO A 323 -26.03 9.19 13.88
N THR A 324 -26.16 8.78 12.62
CA THR A 324 -27.21 9.28 11.73
C THR A 324 -28.49 8.47 11.89
N ARG A 325 -29.55 8.83 11.17
CA ARG A 325 -30.78 8.01 11.15
C ARG A 325 -30.54 6.64 10.53
N ALA A 326 -29.69 6.56 9.50
CA ALA A 326 -29.34 5.30 8.84
C ALA A 326 -28.55 4.34 9.75
N PHE A 327 -28.01 4.79 10.89
CA PHE A 327 -27.31 3.90 11.82
C PHE A 327 -28.19 2.73 12.27
N ALA A 328 -29.47 2.96 12.55
CA ALA A 328 -30.36 1.92 13.05
C ALA A 328 -30.49 0.73 12.09
N ASP A 329 -30.47 0.99 10.79
CA ASP A 329 -30.58 -0.04 9.74
C ASP A 329 -29.22 -0.68 9.40
N LEU A 330 -28.13 0.04 9.65
CA LEU A 330 -26.75 -0.36 9.33
C LEU A 330 -25.98 -0.94 10.51
N ALA A 331 -26.49 -0.79 11.73
CA ALA A 331 -25.85 -1.27 12.94
C ALA A 331 -25.64 -2.78 12.87
N PRO A 332 -24.46 -3.28 13.28
CA PRO A 332 -24.21 -4.71 13.29
C PRO A 332 -25.13 -5.39 14.33
N ALA A 333 -25.72 -6.53 13.98
CA ALA A 333 -26.55 -7.28 14.93
C ALA A 333 -25.71 -7.96 16.01
N SER A 334 -24.44 -8.23 15.72
CA SER A 334 -23.45 -8.70 16.69
C SER A 334 -22.05 -8.16 16.34
N PRO A 335 -21.13 -8.03 17.32
CA PRO A 335 -19.76 -7.57 17.05
C PRO A 335 -19.00 -8.44 16.04
N GLY A 336 -19.36 -9.71 15.88
CA GLY A 336 -18.70 -10.63 14.95
C GLY A 336 -18.91 -10.28 13.47
N GLU A 337 -19.96 -9.54 13.12
CA GLU A 337 -20.23 -9.12 11.73
C GLU A 337 -19.24 -8.07 11.21
N LEU A 338 -18.52 -7.43 12.11
CA LEU A 338 -17.49 -6.44 11.79
C LEU A 338 -16.13 -7.08 11.48
N ASN A 339 -16.01 -8.40 11.62
CA ASN A 339 -14.79 -9.13 11.36
C ASN A 339 -14.76 -9.74 9.93
N PRO A 340 -13.58 -9.85 9.31
CA PRO A 340 -12.32 -9.25 9.76
C PRO A 340 -12.32 -7.74 9.55
N VAL A 341 -11.54 -7.01 10.35
CA VAL A 341 -11.24 -5.61 10.02
C VAL A 341 -10.06 -5.56 9.05
N LYS A 342 -10.25 -4.90 7.91
CA LYS A 342 -9.24 -4.77 6.86
C LYS A 342 -8.90 -3.31 6.64
N LEU A 343 -7.68 -2.92 7.00
CA LEU A 343 -7.16 -1.58 6.73
C LEU A 343 -6.91 -1.41 5.21
N LEU A 344 -7.70 -0.54 4.58
CA LEU A 344 -7.58 -0.12 3.20
C LEU A 344 -6.72 1.13 3.09
N ARG A 345 -5.61 1.04 2.35
CA ARG A 345 -4.59 2.09 2.26
C ARG A 345 -4.56 2.73 0.89
N LEU A 346 -5.75 3.12 0.41
CA LEU A 346 -6.01 3.62 -0.94
C LEU A 346 -6.13 5.15 -1.03
N SER A 347 -5.99 5.88 0.08
CA SER A 347 -6.30 7.33 0.10
C SER A 347 -5.34 8.13 0.99
N SER A 348 -5.50 9.46 0.96
CA SER A 348 -4.87 10.40 1.90
C SER A 348 -5.44 10.31 3.33
N ASN A 349 -6.32 9.34 3.60
CA ASN A 349 -6.94 9.07 4.89
C ASN A 349 -6.78 7.58 5.22
N SER A 350 -7.00 7.21 6.49
CA SER A 350 -7.03 5.81 6.88
C SER A 350 -8.44 5.28 6.81
N VAL A 351 -8.65 4.18 6.10
CA VAL A 351 -9.96 3.56 5.92
C VAL A 351 -9.88 2.12 6.39
N ALA A 352 -10.75 1.70 7.30
CA ALA A 352 -10.92 0.31 7.69
C ALA A 352 -12.25 -0.21 7.13
N LEU A 353 -12.22 -1.36 6.46
CA LEU A 353 -13.42 -2.12 6.10
C LEU A 353 -13.70 -3.11 7.23
N LEU A 354 -14.89 -3.05 7.81
CA LEU A 354 -15.32 -3.90 8.91
C LEU A 354 -16.26 -4.98 8.35
N GLY A 355 -15.74 -6.21 8.24
CA GLY A 355 -16.41 -7.31 7.56
C GLY A 355 -16.66 -6.97 6.10
N THR A 356 -17.93 -6.98 5.69
CA THR A 356 -18.37 -6.50 4.37
C THR A 356 -19.37 -5.34 4.47
N ARG A 357 -19.73 -4.92 5.69
CA ARG A 357 -20.91 -4.08 5.93
C ARG A 357 -20.61 -2.62 6.16
N LEU A 358 -19.45 -2.26 6.73
CA LEU A 358 -19.17 -0.90 7.14
C LEU A 358 -17.75 -0.46 6.75
N PHE A 359 -17.61 0.81 6.40
CA PHE A 359 -16.35 1.49 6.19
C PHE A 359 -16.17 2.55 7.26
N LEU A 360 -15.10 2.46 8.04
CA LEU A 360 -14.67 3.50 8.97
C LEU A 360 -13.50 4.28 8.36
N LYS A 361 -13.74 5.55 8.04
CA LYS A 361 -12.75 6.46 7.47
C LYS A 361 -12.32 7.48 8.53
N ALA A 362 -11.06 7.44 8.95
CA ALA A 362 -10.45 8.46 9.78
C ALA A 362 -9.77 9.52 8.91
N TYR A 363 -10.22 10.77 9.00
CA TYR A 363 -9.59 11.89 8.33
C TYR A 363 -8.25 12.18 8.99
N ARG A 364 -7.17 12.20 8.22
CA ARG A 364 -5.83 12.37 8.78
C ARG A 364 -5.49 13.82 8.96
N ARG A 365 -5.59 14.63 7.90
CA ARG A 365 -5.42 16.09 8.00
C ARG A 365 -6.77 16.73 8.31
N ILE A 366 -6.85 17.39 9.45
CA ILE A 366 -8.08 17.99 9.98
C ILE A 366 -8.20 19.43 9.50
N ARG A 367 -9.43 19.81 9.15
CA ARG A 367 -9.82 21.18 8.82
C ARG A 367 -10.95 21.60 9.74
N GLU A 368 -11.00 22.88 10.03
CA GLU A 368 -12.12 23.48 10.74
C GLU A 368 -13.37 23.46 9.86
N GLY A 369 -14.53 23.24 10.50
CA GLY A 369 -15.82 23.10 9.86
C GLY A 369 -16.25 21.65 9.65
N ILE A 370 -17.47 21.50 9.14
CA ILE A 370 -18.04 20.21 8.77
C ILE A 370 -17.36 19.75 7.48
N ASN A 371 -16.90 18.50 7.44
CA ASN A 371 -16.33 17.94 6.22
C ASN A 371 -17.41 17.85 5.12
N PRO A 372 -17.16 18.32 3.88
CA PRO A 372 -18.15 18.25 2.80
C PRO A 372 -18.64 16.83 2.50
N GLU A 373 -17.79 15.81 2.66
CA GLU A 373 -18.17 14.40 2.49
C GLU A 373 -19.21 13.97 3.53
N LEU A 374 -19.08 14.45 4.77
CA LEU A 374 -20.07 14.24 5.83
C LEU A 374 -21.35 15.03 5.55
N GLU A 375 -21.24 16.31 5.21
CA GLU A 375 -22.39 17.19 4.97
C GLU A 375 -23.26 16.69 3.81
N ILE A 376 -22.65 16.48 2.65
CA ILE A 376 -23.34 16.01 1.45
C ILE A 376 -23.81 14.57 1.64
N GLY A 377 -22.97 13.71 2.23
CA GLY A 377 -23.32 12.31 2.49
C GLY A 377 -24.55 12.18 3.39
N ARG A 378 -24.62 12.97 4.47
CA ARG A 378 -25.80 13.02 5.35
C ARG A 378 -27.03 13.56 4.64
N PHE A 379 -26.89 14.63 3.85
CA PHE A 379 -28.02 15.17 3.09
C PHE A 379 -28.59 14.14 2.09
N LEU A 380 -27.72 13.45 1.35
CA LEU A 380 -28.12 12.42 0.39
C LEU A 380 -28.75 11.20 1.08
N THR A 381 -28.25 10.83 2.26
CA THR A 381 -28.75 9.69 3.05
C THR A 381 -30.08 10.01 3.75
N ASP A 382 -30.12 11.06 4.57
CA ASP A 382 -31.21 11.31 5.52
C ASP A 382 -32.34 12.18 4.94
N VAL A 383 -32.01 13.09 4.00
CA VAL A 383 -32.97 14.08 3.46
C VAL A 383 -33.48 13.65 2.09
N VAL A 384 -32.57 13.47 1.12
CA VAL A 384 -32.94 13.11 -0.25
C VAL A 384 -33.30 11.63 -0.38
N LYS A 385 -32.70 10.77 0.45
CA LYS A 385 -32.77 9.31 0.35
C LYS A 385 -32.39 8.81 -1.04
N PHE A 386 -31.29 9.32 -1.58
CA PHE A 386 -30.84 9.01 -2.92
C PHE A 386 -30.32 7.56 -2.99
N PRO A 387 -30.89 6.67 -3.81
CA PRO A 387 -30.58 5.23 -3.77
C PRO A 387 -29.18 4.88 -4.27
N HIS A 388 -28.48 5.80 -4.94
CA HIS A 388 -27.15 5.57 -5.51
C HIS A 388 -26.03 6.32 -4.79
N CYS A 389 -26.27 6.81 -3.57
CA CYS A 389 -25.18 7.23 -2.67
C CYS A 389 -24.84 6.12 -1.68
N VAL A 390 -23.62 6.15 -1.15
CA VAL A 390 -23.24 5.30 -0.01
C VAL A 390 -23.85 5.89 1.27
N PRO A 391 -24.75 5.17 1.96
CA PRO A 391 -25.33 5.65 3.21
C PRO A 391 -24.26 5.98 4.27
N VAL A 392 -24.39 7.14 4.89
CA VAL A 392 -23.58 7.53 6.05
C VAL A 392 -24.26 7.00 7.30
N ALA A 393 -23.60 6.15 8.07
CA ALA A 393 -24.12 5.59 9.32
C ALA A 393 -23.84 6.50 10.52
N GLY A 394 -22.71 7.22 10.55
CA GLY A 394 -22.36 8.08 11.67
C GLY A 394 -21.02 8.79 11.46
N HIS A 395 -20.62 9.59 12.44
CA HIS A 395 -19.35 10.30 12.39
C HIS A 395 -18.80 10.58 13.79
N VAL A 396 -17.52 10.95 13.83
CA VAL A 396 -16.84 11.45 15.04
C VAL A 396 -16.40 12.87 14.78
N GLU A 397 -16.69 13.77 15.70
CA GLU A 397 -16.32 15.19 15.61
C GLU A 397 -15.67 15.67 16.91
N TYR A 398 -14.75 16.61 16.79
CA TYR A 398 -14.24 17.40 17.91
C TYR A 398 -14.91 18.78 17.90
N ILE A 399 -15.30 19.24 19.08
CA ILE A 399 -15.84 20.58 19.31
C ILE A 399 -14.96 21.25 20.36
N ASP A 400 -14.32 22.35 19.97
CA ASP A 400 -13.48 23.15 20.88
C ASP A 400 -14.33 23.98 21.87
N GLN A 401 -13.67 24.67 22.79
CA GLN A 401 -14.31 25.59 23.74
C GLN A 401 -15.06 26.76 23.07
N ALA A 402 -14.67 27.17 21.85
CA ALA A 402 -15.33 28.23 21.09
C ALA A 402 -16.56 27.72 20.31
N GLY A 403 -16.77 26.40 20.25
CA GLY A 403 -17.85 25.76 19.49
C GLY A 403 -17.47 25.42 18.05
N THR A 404 -16.22 25.58 17.65
CA THR A 404 -15.73 25.19 16.32
C THR A 404 -15.75 23.68 16.19
N VAL A 405 -16.40 23.19 15.14
CA VAL A 405 -16.52 21.75 14.85
C VAL A 405 -15.41 21.32 13.90
N SER A 406 -14.83 20.15 14.12
CA SER A 406 -13.91 19.48 13.21
C SER A 406 -14.28 18.01 13.06
N THR A 407 -14.58 17.56 11.84
CA THR A 407 -14.87 16.14 11.58
C THR A 407 -13.59 15.29 11.63
N LEU A 408 -13.58 14.26 12.47
CA LEU A 408 -12.42 13.37 12.68
C LEU A 408 -12.55 12.03 11.95
N ALA A 409 -13.75 11.46 11.95
CA ALA A 409 -14.01 10.19 11.28
C ALA A 409 -15.44 10.10 10.74
N LEU A 410 -15.63 9.25 9.74
CA LEU A 410 -16.89 8.97 9.07
C LEU A 410 -17.12 7.46 9.04
N LEU A 411 -18.34 7.02 9.37
CA LEU A 411 -18.77 5.64 9.25
C LEU A 411 -19.82 5.55 8.14
N GLN A 412 -19.59 4.68 7.16
CA GLN A 412 -20.45 4.49 5.99
C GLN A 412 -20.79 3.02 5.78
N ALA A 413 -21.85 2.74 5.03
CA ALA A 413 -22.16 1.40 4.57
C ALA A 413 -21.09 0.88 3.60
N GLY A 414 -20.87 -0.43 3.62
CA GLY A 414 -20.08 -1.13 2.63
C GLY A 414 -20.89 -1.48 1.40
N VAL A 415 -20.31 -1.19 0.24
CA VAL A 415 -20.92 -1.47 -1.07
C VAL A 415 -20.00 -2.41 -1.83
N ASP A 416 -20.50 -3.61 -2.08
CA ASP A 416 -19.82 -4.59 -2.92
C ASP A 416 -19.65 -4.04 -4.34
N ASN A 417 -18.43 -4.10 -4.86
CA ASN A 417 -18.09 -3.62 -6.18
C ASN A 417 -16.99 -4.48 -6.81
N GLN A 418 -16.87 -4.43 -8.14
CA GLN A 418 -15.85 -5.16 -8.91
C GLN A 418 -14.62 -4.29 -9.27
N GLY A 419 -14.48 -3.13 -8.63
CA GLY A 419 -13.45 -2.13 -8.93
C GLY A 419 -14.04 -0.76 -9.24
N ASP A 420 -13.16 0.15 -9.64
CA ASP A 420 -13.52 1.54 -9.98
C ASP A 420 -13.70 1.76 -11.48
N ALA A 421 -14.49 2.77 -11.83
CA ALA A 421 -14.83 3.09 -13.22
C ALA A 421 -13.60 3.51 -14.05
N TRP A 422 -12.56 4.06 -13.42
CA TRP A 422 -11.35 4.48 -14.11
C TRP A 422 -10.54 3.28 -14.58
N THR A 423 -10.24 2.34 -13.68
CA THR A 423 -9.54 1.09 -14.00
C THR A 423 -10.31 0.32 -15.07
N PHE A 424 -11.63 0.19 -14.93
CA PHE A 424 -12.47 -0.46 -15.94
C PHE A 424 -12.33 0.20 -17.33
N ALA A 425 -12.42 1.53 -17.40
CA ALA A 425 -12.32 2.27 -18.65
C ALA A 425 -10.93 2.18 -19.29
N VAL A 426 -9.86 2.29 -18.48
CA VAL A 426 -8.48 2.17 -18.96
C VAL A 426 -8.21 0.77 -19.49
N ASP A 427 -8.59 -0.28 -18.75
CA ASP A 427 -8.39 -1.65 -19.17
C ASP A 427 -9.17 -1.98 -20.46
N ALA A 428 -10.38 -1.43 -20.58
CA ALA A 428 -11.18 -1.55 -21.80
C ALA A 428 -10.49 -0.88 -23.00
N LEU A 429 -9.93 0.32 -22.80
CA LEU A 429 -9.18 1.04 -23.84
C LEU A 429 -7.92 0.27 -24.25
N VAL A 430 -7.14 -0.24 -23.29
CA VAL A 430 -5.94 -1.04 -23.56
C VAL A 430 -6.28 -2.27 -24.38
N ARG A 431 -7.34 -3.01 -24.02
CA ARG A 431 -7.79 -4.16 -24.81
C ARG A 431 -8.18 -3.77 -26.24
N SER A 432 -8.84 -2.63 -26.43
CA SER A 432 -9.25 -2.16 -27.76
C SER A 432 -8.08 -1.74 -28.67
N LEU A 433 -6.98 -1.25 -28.08
CA LEU A 433 -5.79 -0.82 -28.82
C LEU A 433 -4.82 -1.98 -29.11
N GLN A 434 -4.97 -3.10 -28.43
CA GLN A 434 -4.16 -4.31 -28.63
C GLN A 434 -4.81 -5.32 -29.58
N ALA A 435 -6.12 -5.19 -29.83
CA ALA A 435 -6.86 -5.90 -30.88
C ALA A 435 -6.63 -5.24 -32.23
#